data_AF-D4CQR6-F1
#
_entry.id   AF-D4CQR6-F1
#
_cell.length_a   1.000
_cell.length_b   1.000
_cell.length_c   1.000
_cell.angle_alpha   90.00
_cell.angle_beta   90.00
_cell.angle_gamma   90.00
#
_symmetry.space_group_name_H-M   'P 1'
#
loop_
_entity.id
_entity.type
_entity.pdbx_description
1 polymer ?
#
loop_
_entity_poly.entity_id
_entity_poly.type
_entity_poly.pdbx_seq_one_letter_code
_entity_poly.pdbx_strand_id
1 'polypeptide(L)'
;MAESGKLSPPPVPWKDLLPYADYILIEADGSKRLPLKAHAPWEPVIPEGNARTIAVIGGSGLGHPIKEAVHRPELFLSILREKLSENPSGSEALTERSPVTEEMAALVLEREALFDKLLLNQADSLSASSLSRFALAFQRPFIAASLRENYCFPMPLAADCQP
;
A
#
# COMPACT_ATOMS: atom_id res chain seq x y z
N MET A 1 -27.50 -1.17 -9.25
CA MET A 1 -26.71 -1.12 -8.00
C MET A 1 -26.95 -2.42 -7.26
N ALA A 2 -25.91 -3.08 -6.73
CA ALA A 2 -26.09 -4.32 -5.97
C ALA A 2 -26.93 -4.06 -4.70
N GLU A 3 -27.71 -5.06 -4.28
CA GLU A 3 -28.68 -5.01 -3.17
C GLU A 3 -28.07 -4.59 -1.81
N SER A 4 -26.73 -4.58 -1.69
CA SER A 4 -26.00 -4.21 -0.47
C SER A 4 -25.48 -2.77 -0.43
N GLY A 5 -25.70 -1.96 -1.48
CA GLY A 5 -25.10 -0.61 -1.60
C GLY A 5 -23.59 -0.61 -1.87
N LYS A 6 -22.98 -1.79 -2.04
CA LYS A 6 -21.60 -1.94 -2.51
C LYS A 6 -21.56 -1.93 -4.04
N LEU A 7 -20.47 -1.40 -4.59
CA LEU A 7 -20.17 -1.57 -6.00
C LEU A 7 -19.85 -3.04 -6.25
N SER A 8 -20.52 -3.63 -7.25
CA SER A 8 -20.25 -4.98 -7.72
C SER A 8 -19.67 -4.92 -9.12
N PRO A 9 -18.93 -5.96 -9.56
CA PRO A 9 -18.55 -6.08 -10.95
C PRO A 9 -19.77 -5.93 -11.88
N PRO A 10 -19.59 -5.38 -13.08
CA PRO A 10 -20.64 -5.27 -14.08
C PRO A 10 -21.12 -6.68 -14.49
N PRO A 11 -22.38 -6.81 -14.96
CA PRO A 11 -22.90 -8.08 -15.44
C PRO A 11 -22.26 -8.55 -16.76
N VAL A 12 -21.42 -7.71 -17.37
CA VAL A 12 -20.67 -7.99 -18.58
C VAL A 12 -19.18 -8.12 -18.27
N PRO A 13 -18.44 -9.00 -18.97
CA PRO A 13 -16.99 -9.08 -18.85
C PRO A 13 -16.27 -7.73 -19.06
N TRP A 14 -15.20 -7.47 -18.31
CA TRP A 14 -14.41 -6.24 -18.43
C TRP A 14 -13.89 -5.99 -19.85
N LYS A 15 -13.49 -7.05 -20.55
CA LYS A 15 -13.01 -7.00 -21.95
C LYS A 15 -14.05 -6.39 -22.91
N ASP A 16 -15.34 -6.57 -22.61
CA ASP A 16 -16.42 -6.09 -23.47
C ASP A 16 -16.70 -4.60 -23.22
N LEU A 17 -16.19 -4.04 -22.12
CA LEU A 17 -16.26 -2.61 -21.80
C LEU A 17 -15.09 -1.82 -22.39
N LEU A 18 -13.95 -2.45 -22.65
CA LEU A 18 -12.74 -1.80 -23.16
C LEU A 18 -12.96 -0.96 -24.43
N PRO A 19 -13.79 -1.37 -25.42
CA PRO A 19 -14.02 -0.55 -26.61
C PRO A 19 -14.74 0.77 -26.35
N TYR A 20 -15.34 0.95 -25.18
CA TYR A 20 -16.21 2.10 -24.87
C TYR A 20 -15.57 3.13 -23.94
N ALA A 21 -14.33 2.90 -23.46
CA ALA A 21 -13.63 3.81 -22.58
C ALA A 21 -12.12 3.73 -22.80
N ASP A 22 -11.43 4.89 -22.75
CA ASP A 22 -9.97 4.94 -22.79
C ASP A 22 -9.35 4.27 -21.55
N TYR A 23 -10.04 4.36 -20.41
CA TYR A 23 -9.62 3.79 -19.14
C TYR A 23 -10.81 3.20 -18.37
N ILE A 24 -10.59 2.04 -17.77
CA ILE A 24 -11.50 1.45 -16.78
C ILE A 24 -10.75 1.39 -15.45
N LEU A 25 -11.25 2.10 -14.44
CA LEU A 25 -10.70 2.07 -13.09
C LEU A 25 -11.50 1.09 -12.24
N ILE A 26 -10.80 0.18 -11.57
CA ILE A 26 -11.38 -0.90 -10.78
C ILE A 26 -10.77 -0.83 -9.39
N GLU A 27 -11.61 -0.64 -8.37
CA GLU A 27 -11.22 -0.80 -6.98
C GLU A 27 -11.12 -2.32 -6.70
N ALA A 28 -9.89 -2.85 -6.73
CA ALA A 28 -9.64 -4.28 -6.58
C ALA A 28 -9.71 -4.76 -5.12
N ASP A 29 -9.51 -3.85 -4.17
CA ASP A 29 -9.51 -4.18 -2.75
C ASP A 29 -9.69 -2.97 -1.84
N GLY A 30 -10.36 -3.17 -0.70
CA GLY A 30 -10.61 -2.16 0.32
C GLY A 30 -9.99 -2.51 1.67
N SER A 31 -9.57 -1.50 2.43
CA SER A 31 -8.85 -1.64 3.70
C SER A 31 -9.70 -1.49 4.97
N LYS A 32 -11.04 -1.53 4.86
CA LYS A 32 -11.95 -1.08 5.94
C LYS A 32 -11.68 0.36 6.42
N ARG A 33 -11.27 1.25 5.49
CA ARG A 33 -10.86 2.65 5.75
C ARG A 33 -9.59 2.81 6.58
N LEU A 34 -8.81 1.74 6.78
CA LEU A 34 -7.50 1.84 7.42
C LEU A 34 -6.44 2.29 6.41
N PRO A 35 -5.43 3.06 6.82
CA PRO A 35 -4.41 3.58 5.91
C PRO A 35 -3.57 2.48 5.23
N LEU A 36 -3.34 1.37 5.93
CA LEU A 36 -2.48 0.28 5.48
C LEU A 36 -3.24 -1.04 5.42
N LYS A 37 -2.74 -2.00 4.66
CA LYS A 37 -3.32 -3.33 4.51
C LYS A 37 -2.23 -4.36 4.22
N ALA A 38 -2.34 -5.53 4.86
CA ALA A 38 -1.74 -6.76 4.36
C ALA A 38 -2.82 -7.59 3.64
N HIS A 39 -2.47 -8.18 2.50
CA HIS A 39 -3.40 -8.86 1.61
C HIS A 39 -3.48 -10.36 1.93
N ALA A 40 -4.69 -10.87 2.13
CA ALA A 40 -4.91 -12.31 2.26
C ALA A 40 -4.60 -13.05 0.93
N PRO A 41 -4.44 -14.38 0.91
CA PRO A 41 -4.09 -15.12 -0.32
C PRO A 41 -5.07 -15.00 -1.49
N TRP A 42 -6.30 -14.55 -1.25
CA TRP A 42 -7.33 -14.31 -2.27
C TRP A 42 -7.52 -12.81 -2.60
N GLU A 43 -6.72 -11.94 -2.00
CA GLU A 43 -6.70 -10.49 -2.21
C GLU A 43 -5.35 -10.08 -2.84
N PRO A 44 -5.28 -8.96 -3.59
CA PRO A 44 -6.40 -8.20 -4.15
C PRO A 44 -7.07 -8.94 -5.30
N VAL A 45 -8.34 -8.64 -5.58
CA VAL A 45 -9.07 -9.25 -6.71
C VAL A 45 -8.75 -8.45 -7.98
N ILE A 46 -7.55 -8.67 -8.53
CA ILE A 46 -7.10 -8.02 -9.77
C ILE A 46 -7.74 -8.72 -10.98
N PRO A 47 -8.48 -8.01 -11.84
CA PRO A 47 -9.04 -8.59 -13.06
C PRO A 47 -7.96 -9.09 -14.02
N GLU A 48 -8.24 -10.22 -14.68
CA GLU A 48 -7.37 -10.73 -15.75
C GLU A 48 -7.24 -9.71 -16.89
N GLY A 49 -6.01 -9.55 -17.39
CA GLY A 49 -5.71 -8.61 -18.48
C GLY A 49 -5.64 -7.14 -18.06
N ASN A 50 -5.53 -6.85 -16.76
CA ASN A 50 -5.29 -5.48 -16.30
C ASN A 50 -3.99 -4.92 -16.91
N ALA A 51 -4.02 -3.67 -17.36
CA ALA A 51 -2.83 -3.03 -17.93
C ALA A 51 -1.84 -2.56 -16.85
N ARG A 52 -2.36 -2.12 -15.70
CA ARG A 52 -1.61 -1.61 -14.55
C ARG A 52 -2.35 -1.87 -13.24
N THR A 53 -1.59 -2.08 -12.18
CA THR A 53 -2.07 -2.04 -10.78
C THR A 53 -1.38 -0.92 -10.02
N ILE A 54 -2.17 -0.10 -9.33
CA ILE A 54 -1.69 0.97 -8.46
C ILE A 54 -2.01 0.60 -7.02
N ALA A 55 -0.98 0.38 -6.20
CA ALA A 55 -1.16 0.28 -4.76
C ALA A 55 -1.36 1.69 -4.19
N VAL A 56 -2.42 1.86 -3.40
CA VAL A 56 -2.69 3.11 -2.67
C VAL A 56 -2.57 2.82 -1.19
N ILE A 57 -1.60 3.45 -0.54
CA ILE A 57 -1.44 3.39 0.92
C ILE A 57 -1.60 4.78 1.52
N GLY A 58 -2.03 4.86 2.78
CA GLY A 58 -2.17 6.11 3.52
C GLY A 58 -1.01 6.37 4.45
N GLY A 59 -0.32 7.49 4.26
CA GLY A 59 0.76 7.96 5.13
C GLY A 59 0.31 8.16 6.58
N SER A 60 -0.97 8.47 6.84
CA SER A 60 -1.46 8.65 8.20
C SER A 60 -1.35 7.41 9.10
N GLY A 61 -1.14 6.22 8.53
CA GLY A 61 -0.87 5.00 9.29
C GLY A 61 0.55 4.88 9.83
N LEU A 62 1.51 5.61 9.25
CA LEU A 62 2.90 5.60 9.70
C LEU A 62 3.00 6.24 11.09
N GLY A 63 3.83 5.64 11.95
CA GLY A 63 3.99 6.03 13.36
C GLY A 63 2.84 5.61 14.29
N HIS A 64 1.73 5.07 13.77
CA HIS A 64 0.60 4.59 14.57
C HIS A 64 0.70 3.10 14.88
N PRO A 65 0.08 2.60 15.97
CA PRO A 65 0.07 1.18 16.29
C PRO A 65 -0.47 0.33 15.14
N ILE A 66 0.18 -0.81 14.86
CA ILE A 66 -0.24 -1.75 13.81
C ILE A 66 -1.74 -2.10 13.89
N LYS A 67 -2.27 -2.41 15.08
CA LYS A 67 -3.71 -2.73 15.28
C LYS A 67 -4.67 -1.60 14.86
N GLU A 68 -4.19 -0.35 14.84
CA GLU A 68 -4.99 0.85 14.55
C GLU A 68 -4.82 1.29 13.10
N ALA A 69 -3.64 1.09 12.52
CA ALA A 69 -3.28 1.58 11.19
C ALA A 69 -3.47 0.54 10.08
N VAL A 70 -3.43 -0.76 10.41
CA VAL A 70 -3.30 -1.83 9.42
C VAL A 70 -4.54 -2.71 9.38
N HIS A 71 -5.08 -2.90 8.18
CA HIS A 71 -6.05 -3.96 7.92
C HIS A 71 -5.36 -5.33 7.88
N ARG A 72 -5.85 -6.27 8.70
CA ARG A 72 -5.23 -7.59 8.97
C ARG A 72 -3.86 -7.46 9.68
N PRO A 73 -3.83 -6.86 10.89
CA PRO A 73 -2.58 -6.61 11.62
C PRO A 73 -1.79 -7.90 11.92
N GLU A 74 -2.48 -9.03 12.11
CA GLU A 74 -1.86 -10.33 12.37
C GLU A 74 -1.06 -10.82 11.16
N LEU A 75 -1.60 -10.61 9.95
CA LEU A 75 -0.94 -10.97 8.70
C LEU A 75 0.26 -10.06 8.41
N PHE A 76 0.11 -8.76 8.65
CA PHE A 76 1.20 -7.79 8.56
C PHE A 76 2.36 -8.18 9.48
N LEU A 77 2.08 -8.53 10.73
CA LEU A 77 3.08 -9.04 11.68
C LEU A 77 3.72 -10.35 11.22
N SER A 78 2.94 -11.26 10.63
CA SER A 78 3.46 -12.52 10.09
C SER A 78 4.52 -12.27 9.01
N ILE A 79 4.22 -11.36 8.08
CA ILE A 79 5.15 -10.96 7.00
C ILE A 79 6.44 -10.36 7.59
N LEU A 80 6.32 -9.44 8.56
CA LEU A 80 7.47 -8.83 9.20
C LEU A 80 8.35 -9.86 9.93
N ARG A 81 7.74 -10.79 10.65
CA ARG A 81 8.45 -11.82 11.41
C ARG A 81 9.17 -12.83 10.53
N GLU A 82 8.56 -13.21 9.40
CA GLU A 82 9.20 -14.07 8.41
C GLU A 82 10.53 -13.46 7.94
N LYS A 83 10.53 -12.16 7.63
CA LYS A 83 11.73 -11.46 7.18
C LYS A 83 12.76 -11.17 8.27
N LEU A 84 12.32 -10.81 9.48
CA LEU A 84 13.23 -10.51 10.59
C LEU A 84 13.93 -11.76 11.14
N SER A 85 13.36 -12.95 10.92
CA SER A 85 13.98 -14.22 11.29
C SER A 85 15.25 -14.52 10.47
N GLU A 86 15.46 -13.82 9.34
CA GLU A 86 16.70 -13.87 8.55
C GLU A 86 17.85 -13.04 9.18
N ASN A 87 17.56 -12.15 10.16
CA ASN A 87 18.57 -11.35 10.87
C ASN A 87 18.19 -11.07 12.36
N PRO A 88 18.61 -11.95 13.30
CA PRO A 88 18.14 -11.95 14.70
C PRO A 88 18.65 -10.79 15.57
N SER A 89 19.56 -9.93 15.08
CA SER A 89 20.19 -8.89 15.92
C SER A 89 19.27 -7.69 16.25
N GLY A 90 18.06 -7.63 15.69
CA GLY A 90 17.12 -6.52 15.86
C GLY A 90 15.73 -6.93 16.38
N SER A 91 15.56 -8.15 16.89
CA SER A 91 14.23 -8.66 17.27
C SER A 91 13.77 -8.12 18.63
N GLU A 92 13.40 -6.83 18.70
CA GLU A 92 12.34 -6.49 19.64
C GLU A 92 11.07 -7.27 19.24
N ALA A 93 10.36 -7.81 20.23
CA ALA A 93 9.16 -8.58 19.96
C ALA A 93 8.09 -7.66 19.33
N LEU A 94 7.96 -7.70 18.01
CA LEU A 94 6.91 -6.97 17.30
C LEU A 94 5.55 -7.45 17.78
N THR A 95 4.73 -6.50 18.23
CA THR A 95 3.35 -6.73 18.64
C THR A 95 2.44 -5.81 17.85
N GLU A 96 1.13 -6.01 17.92
CA GLU A 96 0.18 -5.10 17.25
C GLU A 96 0.16 -3.69 17.85
N ARG A 97 0.83 -3.47 18.99
CA ARG A 97 1.01 -2.15 19.61
C ARG A 97 2.27 -1.44 19.11
N SER A 98 3.16 -2.14 18.41
CA SER A 98 4.34 -1.53 17.79
C SER A 98 3.89 -0.51 16.74
N PRO A 99 4.52 0.68 16.68
CA PRO A 99 4.22 1.65 15.64
C PRO A 99 4.67 1.14 14.28
N VAL A 100 3.90 1.40 13.23
CA VAL A 100 4.32 1.09 11.86
C VAL A 100 5.42 2.06 11.45
N THR A 101 6.63 1.55 11.22
CA THR A 101 7.72 2.36 10.66
C THR A 101 7.65 2.39 9.13
N GLU A 102 8.35 3.35 8.54
CA GLU A 102 8.47 3.44 7.10
C GLU A 102 9.09 2.18 6.47
N GLU A 103 10.08 1.59 7.14
CA GLU A 103 10.75 0.35 6.73
C GLU A 103 9.80 -0.84 6.80
N MET A 104 8.95 -0.92 7.82
CA MET A 104 7.95 -1.99 7.93
C MET A 104 6.93 -1.92 6.80
N ALA A 105 6.42 -0.72 6.49
CA ALA A 105 5.48 -0.52 5.40
C ALA A 105 6.11 -0.85 4.03
N ALA A 106 7.33 -0.38 3.78
CA ALA A 106 8.06 -0.69 2.55
C ALA A 106 8.34 -2.19 2.41
N LEU A 107 8.76 -2.86 3.48
CA LEU A 107 9.04 -4.31 3.49
C LEU A 107 7.80 -5.12 3.12
N VAL A 108 6.65 -4.81 3.71
CA VAL A 108 5.40 -5.53 3.42
C VAL A 108 5.00 -5.32 1.95
N LEU A 109 5.08 -4.09 1.43
CA LEU A 109 4.79 -3.79 0.03
C LEU A 109 5.69 -4.59 -0.93
N GLU A 110 7.00 -4.64 -0.67
CA GLU A 110 7.95 -5.38 -1.49
C GLU A 110 7.76 -6.90 -1.38
N ARG A 111 7.41 -7.39 -0.19
CA ARG A 111 7.18 -8.82 0.04
C ARG A 111 5.93 -9.33 -0.68
N GLU A 112 4.90 -8.50 -0.75
CA GLU A 112 3.66 -8.81 -1.45
C GLU A 112 3.82 -8.71 -2.97
N ALA A 113 4.51 -7.68 -3.47
CA ALA A 113 4.79 -7.48 -4.90
C ALA A 113 3.54 -7.52 -5.80
N LEU A 114 2.39 -7.02 -5.31
CA LEU A 114 1.07 -7.10 -5.96
C LEU A 114 0.75 -5.88 -6.86
N PHE A 115 1.73 -5.02 -7.18
CA PHE A 115 1.49 -3.76 -7.88
C PHE A 115 2.65 -3.29 -8.78
N ASP A 116 2.31 -2.47 -9.78
CA ASP A 116 3.29 -1.84 -10.70
C ASP A 116 3.74 -0.46 -10.22
N LYS A 117 2.82 0.30 -9.62
CA LYS A 117 3.00 1.68 -9.16
C LYS A 117 2.51 1.83 -7.73
N LEU A 118 3.18 2.70 -6.98
CA LEU A 118 2.78 3.06 -5.62
C LEU A 118 2.33 4.53 -5.60
N LEU A 119 1.18 4.75 -4.96
CA LEU A 119 0.70 6.06 -4.53
C LEU A 119 0.68 6.08 -2.99
N LEU A 120 1.60 6.83 -2.40
CA LEU A 120 1.57 7.17 -0.97
C LEU A 120 0.63 8.37 -0.79
N ASN A 121 -0.65 8.08 -0.55
CA ASN A 121 -1.66 9.08 -0.26
C ASN A 121 -1.50 9.62 1.17
N GLN A 122 -2.19 10.72 1.49
CA GLN A 122 -2.13 11.41 2.79
C GLN A 122 -0.71 11.86 3.13
N ALA A 123 0.06 12.28 2.13
CA ALA A 123 1.40 12.82 2.33
C ALA A 123 1.40 14.12 3.15
N ASP A 124 0.25 14.81 3.26
CA ASP A 124 0.04 15.98 4.12
C ASP A 124 0.14 15.66 5.61
N SER A 125 -0.09 14.40 6.00
CA SER A 125 0.08 13.97 7.39
C SER A 125 1.53 13.57 7.72
N LEU A 126 2.44 13.56 6.73
CA LEU A 126 3.82 13.14 6.90
C LEU A 126 4.75 14.34 7.05
N SER A 127 5.72 14.21 7.96
CA SER A 127 6.86 15.13 7.98
C SER A 127 7.79 14.83 6.80
N ALA A 128 8.61 15.82 6.41
CA ALA A 128 9.64 15.63 5.40
C ALA A 128 10.60 14.48 5.75
N SER A 129 10.94 14.31 7.04
CA SER A 129 11.83 13.23 7.48
C SER A 129 11.18 11.86 7.38
N SER A 130 9.87 11.75 7.63
CA SER A 130 9.11 10.51 7.42
C SER A 130 9.06 10.14 5.94
N LEU A 131 8.75 11.11 5.07
CA LEU A 131 8.76 10.88 3.63
C LEU A 131 10.14 10.45 3.11
N SER A 132 11.22 11.05 3.63
CA SER A 132 12.59 10.64 3.29
C SER A 132 12.94 9.24 3.76
N ARG A 133 12.56 8.84 4.99
CA ARG A 133 12.77 7.46 5.47
C ARG A 133 12.03 6.45 4.61
N PHE A 134 10.78 6.76 4.25
CA PHE A 134 10.01 5.91 3.34
C PHE A 134 10.68 5.80 1.97
N ALA A 135 11.19 6.89 1.40
CA ALA A 135 11.90 6.85 0.12
C ALA A 135 13.22 6.08 0.16
N LEU A 136 13.93 6.10 1.29
CA LEU A 136 15.15 5.30 1.49
C LEU A 136 14.83 3.81 1.65
N ALA A 137 13.73 3.48 2.34
CA ALA A 137 13.30 2.10 2.55
C ALA A 137 12.65 1.48 1.30
N PHE A 138 11.79 2.22 0.62
CA PHE A 138 11.08 1.82 -0.59
C PHE A 138 11.91 2.24 -1.81
N GLN A 139 12.94 1.45 -2.14
CA GLN A 139 13.94 1.69 -3.18
C GLN A 139 13.38 1.60 -4.63
N ARG A 140 12.21 2.19 -4.87
CA ARG A 140 11.53 2.28 -6.16
C ARG A 140 10.83 3.64 -6.26
N PRO A 141 10.68 4.20 -7.48
CA PRO A 141 9.91 5.42 -7.66
C PRO A 141 8.45 5.25 -7.23
N PHE A 142 7.89 6.26 -6.55
CA PHE A 142 6.48 6.31 -6.16
C PHE A 142 5.94 7.74 -6.30
N ILE A 143 4.62 7.90 -6.20
CA ILE A 143 3.99 9.22 -6.14
C ILE A 143 3.57 9.49 -4.69
N ALA A 144 4.02 10.60 -4.11
CA ALA A 144 3.47 11.12 -2.87
C ALA A 144 2.31 12.05 -3.21
N ALA A 145 1.18 11.94 -2.50
CA ALA A 145 0.00 12.72 -2.79
C ALA A 145 -0.83 13.02 -1.55
N SER A 146 -1.58 14.12 -1.61
CA SER A 146 -2.79 14.27 -0.81
C SER A 146 -3.97 14.40 -1.77
N LEU A 147 -4.77 13.33 -1.86
CA LEU A 147 -5.96 13.36 -2.71
C LEU A 147 -7.03 14.32 -2.21
N ARG A 148 -7.05 14.64 -0.90
CA ARG A 148 -7.98 15.61 -0.32
C ARG A 148 -7.54 17.04 -0.59
N GLU A 149 -6.25 17.32 -0.40
CA GLU A 149 -5.67 18.64 -0.66
C GLU A 149 -5.31 18.85 -2.15
N ASN A 150 -5.63 17.87 -3.01
CA ASN A 150 -5.50 17.92 -4.46
C ASN A 150 -4.07 18.24 -4.95
N TYR A 151 -3.06 17.59 -4.37
CA TYR A 151 -1.69 17.66 -4.86
C TYR A 151 -1.03 16.28 -4.95
N CYS A 152 -0.08 16.16 -5.87
CA CYS A 152 0.81 15.03 -5.96
C CYS A 152 2.18 15.46 -6.51
N PHE A 153 3.22 14.74 -6.15
CA PHE A 153 4.55 14.93 -6.69
C PHE A 153 5.31 13.60 -6.79
N PRO A 154 6.14 13.43 -7.84
CA PRO A 154 6.93 12.23 -8.00
C PRO A 154 8.06 12.19 -6.96
N MET A 155 8.22 11.02 -6.34
CA MET A 155 9.37 10.67 -5.53
C MET A 155 10.29 9.78 -6.38
N PRO A 156 11.41 10.30 -6.88
CA PRO A 156 12.35 9.49 -7.64
C PRO A 156 13.00 8.45 -6.73
N LEU A 157 13.68 7.48 -7.34
CA LEU A 157 14.56 6.59 -6.59
C LEU A 157 15.53 7.46 -5.77
N ALA A 158 15.60 7.22 -4.46
CA ALA A 158 16.61 7.87 -3.64
C ALA A 158 17.97 7.57 -4.28
N ALA A 159 18.69 8.61 -4.72
CA ALA A 159 20.04 8.42 -5.22
C ALA A 159 20.84 7.68 -4.14
N ASP A 160 21.75 6.79 -4.55
CA ASP A 160 22.72 6.20 -3.63
C ASP A 160 23.48 7.35 -2.96
N CYS A 161 23.01 7.82 -1.80
CA CYS A 161 23.79 8.62 -0.89
C CYS A 161 24.81 7.66 -0.28
N GLN A 162 25.82 7.29 -1.08
CA GLN A 162 27.07 6.79 -0.53
C GLN A 162 27.64 7.91 0.35
N PRO A 163 27.93 7.64 1.64
CA PRO A 163 28.60 8.60 2.51
C PRO A 163 30.02 8.93 2.00
#